data_AF-A0AAW1WM66-F1
#
_entry.id   AF-A0AAW1WM66-F1
#
_cell.length_a   1.000
_cell.length_b   1.000
_cell.length_c   1.000
_cell.angle_alpha   90.00
_cell.angle_beta   90.00
_cell.angle_gamma   90.00
#
_symmetry.space_group_name_H-M   'P 1'
#
loop_
_entity.id
_entity.type
_entity.pdbx_description
1 polymer ?
#
loop_
_entity_poly.entity_id
_entity_poly.type
_entity_poly.pdbx_seq_one_letter_code
_entity_poly.pdbx_strand_id
1 'polypeptide(L)'
;MASSKMTLLMFILALIFSFPQPQARVLLSGPAPAGFLFPQTQSTVLPDPSPFFASNLLQTPLPTNLFFQNFVLNNGDQPEYFHPYHFQSSNSSLTLSYPTRIATSALISQNFTADLTISATKNNHQERHVVSSFSDLGVTLDFRSSNLRFLLIKGSPYLTCNVSKPTALSISTTHTITSLSSNTARNKYTVKLDNSQTWLVYTSSPIGFTNSNPSLITSDSFSGVIRVALLPGSDLEAVLDQFSSSHPLSGEAVFTEPFSFKYIWEKAGNGDLLMLAHPLHLQLLFVKDRNVTVLDHFKYRSIDGDLVGVVGDSWVLKTQPIPVTWHSINGVKQLASSSPQIVTSLARDVQALISTPISTTASYFYGKLIAKAARLALIAEEEAFLDVIPTITKFLKGAIEPWLSGTFSGNGFLYEGKWGGLVTKNGAVDKNADFGFGVYNDHHYHIGYFLYAISVKINVLLF
;
A
#
# COMPACT_ATOMS: atom_id res chain seq x y z
N MET A 1 -3.99 51.67 33.84
CA MET A 1 -3.17 50.44 33.65
C MET A 1 -4.07 49.21 33.62
N ALA A 2 -4.84 49.04 32.56
CA ALA A 2 -5.66 47.86 32.28
C ALA A 2 -6.16 47.99 30.84
N SER A 3 -5.38 47.55 29.86
CA SER A 3 -5.86 47.46 28.45
C SER A 3 -4.95 46.64 27.53
N SER A 4 -3.64 46.49 27.81
CA SER A 4 -2.75 45.80 26.87
C SER A 4 -2.52 44.29 27.11
N LYS A 5 -3.14 43.68 28.14
CA LYS A 5 -2.94 42.25 28.47
C LYS A 5 -3.99 41.31 27.86
N MET A 6 -5.11 41.81 27.36
CA MET A 6 -6.20 40.97 26.83
C MET A 6 -6.04 40.65 25.33
N THR A 7 -5.31 41.49 24.59
CA THR A 7 -5.07 41.30 23.14
C THR A 7 -3.95 40.29 22.85
N LEU A 8 -3.00 40.11 23.77
CA LEU A 8 -1.91 39.15 23.61
C LEU A 8 -2.35 37.69 23.89
N LEU A 9 -3.38 37.50 24.72
CA LEU A 9 -3.89 36.16 25.04
C LEU A 9 -4.74 35.56 23.91
N MET A 10 -5.40 36.41 23.10
CA MET A 10 -6.14 35.96 21.91
C MET A 10 -5.23 35.63 20.72
N PHE A 11 -4.05 36.24 20.62
CA PHE A 11 -3.08 35.90 19.57
C PHE A 11 -2.33 34.59 19.86
N ILE A 12 -2.18 34.22 21.13
CA ILE A 12 -1.53 32.95 21.53
C ILE A 12 -2.50 31.75 21.42
N LEU A 13 -3.82 31.95 21.59
CA LEU A 13 -4.80 30.87 21.40
C LEU A 13 -5.06 30.50 19.93
N ALA A 14 -4.81 31.42 18.99
CA ALA A 14 -5.02 31.18 17.56
C ALA A 14 -3.86 30.42 16.89
N LEU A 15 -2.70 30.28 17.55
CA LEU A 15 -1.52 29.59 17.03
C LEU A 15 -1.37 28.12 17.50
N ILE A 16 -2.31 27.59 18.31
CA ILE A 16 -2.22 26.23 18.88
C ILE A 16 -3.08 25.19 18.13
N PHE A 17 -3.85 25.59 17.11
CA PHE A 17 -4.60 24.65 16.26
C PHE A 17 -4.14 24.62 14.80
N SER A 18 -2.83 24.72 14.59
CA SER A 18 -2.21 24.30 13.33
C SER A 18 -1.60 22.92 13.55
N PHE A 19 -2.38 21.86 13.34
CA PHE A 19 -1.79 20.53 13.20
C PHE A 19 -0.78 20.59 12.05
N PRO A 20 0.45 20.08 12.22
CA PRO A 20 1.34 19.93 11.07
C PRO A 20 0.60 19.10 10.02
N GLN A 21 0.47 19.64 8.81
CA GLN A 21 0.12 18.78 7.68
C GLN A 21 1.23 17.74 7.58
N PRO A 22 0.90 16.43 7.49
CA PRO A 22 1.90 15.43 7.14
C PRO A 22 2.57 15.91 5.86
N GLN A 23 3.89 16.06 5.86
CA GLN A 23 4.63 16.41 4.67
C GLN A 23 4.42 15.28 3.66
N ALA A 24 3.49 15.49 2.72
CA ALA A 24 3.39 14.64 1.55
C ALA A 24 4.75 14.69 0.85
N ARG A 25 5.26 13.51 0.49
CA ARG A 25 6.51 13.38 -0.26
C ARG A 25 6.43 14.25 -1.50
N VAL A 26 7.14 15.38 -1.48
CA VAL A 26 7.56 16.04 -2.72
C VAL A 26 8.58 15.10 -3.32
N LEU A 27 8.21 14.40 -4.39
CA LEU A 27 9.19 13.73 -5.23
C LEU A 27 10.15 14.82 -5.71
N LEU A 28 11.33 14.89 -5.09
CA LEU A 28 12.38 15.83 -5.46
C LEU A 28 12.75 15.53 -6.92
N SER A 29 12.21 16.34 -7.84
CA SER A 29 12.66 16.38 -9.22
C SER A 29 14.03 17.06 -9.24
N GLY A 30 15.09 16.27 -9.08
CA GLY A 30 16.42 16.69 -9.50
C GLY A 30 16.37 17.08 -10.99
N PRO A 31 17.19 18.04 -11.45
CA PRO A 31 17.23 18.39 -12.87
C PRO A 31 17.62 17.14 -13.67
N ALA A 32 16.73 16.71 -14.57
CA ALA A 32 16.96 15.55 -15.40
C ALA A 32 18.18 15.77 -16.31
N PRO A 33 19.05 14.76 -16.51
CA PRO A 33 20.09 14.83 -17.53
C PRO A 33 19.44 15.05 -18.90
N ALA A 34 20.05 15.88 -19.75
CA ALA A 34 19.64 16.06 -21.13
C ALA A 34 20.00 14.82 -21.97
N GLY A 35 19.21 13.74 -21.87
CA GLY A 35 19.42 12.50 -22.59
C GLY A 35 18.37 11.41 -22.32
N PHE A 36 17.73 10.97 -23.41
CA PHE A 36 16.70 9.93 -23.59
C PHE A 36 15.41 10.06 -22.76
N LEU A 37 14.40 10.68 -23.39
CA LEU A 37 13.01 10.68 -22.94
C LEU A 37 12.22 9.69 -23.83
N PHE A 38 11.35 8.87 -23.22
CA PHE A 38 10.41 8.05 -23.98
C PHE A 38 9.49 8.95 -24.80
N PRO A 39 9.12 8.58 -26.04
CA PRO A 39 8.20 9.39 -26.83
C PRO A 39 6.87 9.56 -26.10
N GLN A 40 6.29 10.75 -26.18
CA GLN A 40 5.01 11.04 -25.54
C GLN A 40 3.85 10.38 -26.29
N THR A 41 2.81 10.04 -25.54
CA THR A 41 1.54 9.58 -26.10
C THR A 41 0.37 10.14 -25.29
N GLN A 42 -0.82 10.14 -25.89
CA GLN A 42 -2.07 10.38 -25.20
C GLN A 42 -2.86 9.08 -25.17
N SER A 43 -3.10 8.55 -23.97
CA SER A 43 -3.91 7.35 -23.83
C SER A 43 -5.40 7.67 -24.02
N THR A 44 -6.09 6.83 -24.79
CA THR A 44 -7.55 6.88 -24.95
C THR A 44 -8.28 6.03 -23.92
N VAL A 45 -7.56 5.26 -23.09
CA VAL A 45 -8.13 4.33 -22.11
C VAL A 45 -7.89 4.74 -20.67
N LEU A 46 -6.88 5.57 -20.38
CA LEU A 46 -6.65 6.11 -19.05
C LEU A 46 -7.66 7.22 -18.72
N PRO A 47 -8.43 7.07 -17.63
CA PRO A 47 -9.34 8.12 -17.19
C PRO A 47 -8.57 9.32 -16.64
N ASP A 48 -9.23 10.47 -16.56
CA ASP A 48 -8.71 11.60 -15.81
C ASP A 48 -8.51 11.23 -14.34
N PRO A 49 -7.48 11.81 -13.66
CA PRO A 49 -7.29 11.59 -12.23
C PRO A 49 -8.57 11.84 -11.47
N SER A 50 -8.88 10.91 -10.58
CA SER A 50 -10.15 10.90 -9.88
C SER A 50 -10.37 12.14 -9.01
N PRO A 51 -11.62 12.65 -8.92
CA PRO A 51 -11.95 13.76 -8.04
C PRO A 51 -11.83 13.39 -6.54
N PHE A 52 -11.58 12.12 -6.21
CA PHE A 52 -11.32 11.69 -4.85
C PHE A 52 -9.96 12.13 -4.31
N PHE A 53 -9.00 12.52 -5.15
CA PHE A 53 -7.76 13.13 -4.67
C PHE A 53 -7.98 14.60 -4.32
N ALA A 54 -7.48 15.03 -3.15
CA ALA A 54 -7.39 16.45 -2.85
C ALA A 54 -6.51 17.17 -3.89
N SER A 55 -6.79 18.46 -4.14
CA SER A 55 -6.12 19.24 -5.18
C SER A 55 -4.59 19.29 -5.04
N ASN A 56 -4.07 19.26 -3.81
CA ASN A 56 -2.64 19.22 -3.53
C ASN A 56 -1.98 17.87 -3.87
N LEU A 57 -2.76 16.82 -4.08
CA LEU A 57 -2.28 15.48 -4.47
C LEU A 57 -2.36 15.23 -5.98
N LEU A 58 -3.01 16.11 -6.74
CA LEU A 58 -3.20 15.98 -8.19
C LEU A 58 -1.96 16.35 -9.03
N GLN A 59 -0.76 16.21 -8.46
CA GLN A 59 0.49 16.49 -9.16
C GLN A 59 1.07 15.19 -9.72
N THR A 60 1.40 15.19 -11.01
CA THR A 60 2.06 14.03 -11.62
C THR A 60 3.53 13.95 -11.18
N PRO A 61 4.08 12.73 -11.01
CA PRO A 61 3.42 11.44 -11.24
C PRO A 61 2.44 11.05 -10.13
N LEU A 62 1.28 10.52 -10.53
CA LEU A 62 0.26 10.02 -9.61
C LEU A 62 0.56 8.56 -9.24
N PRO A 63 0.36 8.17 -7.97
CA PRO A 63 0.59 6.81 -7.55
C PRO A 63 -0.48 5.87 -8.11
N THR A 64 -0.04 4.67 -8.48
CA THR A 64 -0.89 3.55 -8.93
C THR A 64 -0.54 2.30 -8.14
N ASN A 65 -1.36 1.25 -8.25
CA ASN A 65 -1.14 -0.02 -7.56
C ASN A 65 -1.00 0.13 -6.02
N LEU A 66 -1.68 1.13 -5.47
CA LEU A 66 -1.72 1.39 -4.03
C LEU A 66 -2.65 0.40 -3.33
N PHE A 67 -2.38 0.13 -2.06
CA PHE A 67 -3.25 -0.72 -1.24
C PHE A 67 -4.61 -0.10 -0.89
N PHE A 68 -4.81 1.18 -1.22
CA PHE A 68 -6.04 1.94 -0.99
C PHE A 68 -6.66 2.45 -2.29
N GLN A 69 -6.18 1.94 -3.43
CA GLN A 69 -6.51 2.43 -4.76
C GLN A 69 -8.03 2.44 -5.03
N ASN A 70 -8.79 1.52 -4.43
CA ASN A 70 -10.25 1.47 -4.57
C ASN A 70 -10.95 2.72 -4.04
N PHE A 71 -10.36 3.46 -3.09
CA PHE A 71 -10.93 4.75 -2.64
C PHE A 71 -10.82 5.84 -3.69
N VAL A 72 -9.98 5.69 -4.73
CA VAL A 72 -9.83 6.70 -5.77
C VAL A 72 -10.28 6.21 -7.15
N LEU A 73 -10.61 4.93 -7.32
CA LEU A 73 -11.12 4.41 -8.59
C LEU A 73 -12.66 4.41 -8.63
N ASN A 74 -13.22 4.56 -9.84
CA ASN A 74 -14.65 4.47 -10.10
C ASN A 74 -15.48 5.33 -9.14
N ASN A 75 -16.28 4.71 -8.27
CA ASN A 75 -17.12 5.38 -7.28
C ASN A 75 -16.46 5.57 -5.91
N GLY A 76 -15.24 5.06 -5.71
CA GLY A 76 -14.52 5.13 -4.44
C GLY A 76 -15.11 4.24 -3.34
N ASP A 77 -16.00 3.32 -3.69
CA ASP A 77 -16.90 2.59 -2.79
C ASP A 77 -16.59 1.09 -2.69
N GLN A 78 -15.50 0.63 -3.30
CA GLN A 78 -15.07 -0.76 -3.17
C GLN A 78 -14.28 -0.93 -1.86
N PRO A 79 -14.45 -2.05 -1.15
CA PRO A 79 -13.79 -2.28 0.12
C PRO A 79 -12.27 -2.44 -0.05
N GLU A 80 -11.52 -1.95 0.93
CA GLU A 80 -10.07 -2.13 1.03
C GLU A 80 -9.68 -2.84 2.31
N TYR A 81 -8.66 -3.68 2.23
CA TYR A 81 -8.20 -4.46 3.38
C TYR A 81 -7.02 -3.81 4.09
N PHE A 82 -7.29 -3.32 5.29
CA PHE A 82 -6.35 -2.73 6.23
C PHE A 82 -6.33 -3.58 7.49
N HIS A 83 -5.49 -4.60 7.50
CA HIS A 83 -5.28 -5.49 8.63
C HIS A 83 -5.47 -4.80 10.00
N PRO A 84 -6.41 -5.30 10.84
CA PRO A 84 -7.19 -6.53 10.71
C PRO A 84 -8.51 -6.37 9.94
N TYR A 85 -8.84 -5.16 9.49
CA TYR A 85 -10.19 -4.76 9.08
C TYR A 85 -10.32 -4.54 7.57
N HIS A 86 -11.53 -4.69 7.06
CA HIS A 86 -11.90 -4.08 5.78
C HIS A 86 -12.62 -2.76 6.02
N PHE A 87 -12.37 -1.80 5.15
CA PHE A 87 -13.03 -0.50 5.14
C PHE A 87 -13.71 -0.27 3.80
N GLN A 88 -14.97 0.17 3.84
CA GLN A 88 -15.72 0.56 2.67
C GLN A 88 -16.25 1.98 2.87
N SER A 89 -15.92 2.88 1.94
CA SER A 89 -16.49 4.22 1.90
C SER A 89 -17.84 4.19 1.20
N SER A 90 -18.77 5.01 1.65
CA SER A 90 -20.03 5.32 0.97
C SER A 90 -20.38 6.78 1.22
N ASN A 91 -21.51 7.25 0.68
CA ASN A 91 -21.88 8.66 0.85
C ASN A 91 -21.99 9.02 2.34
N SER A 92 -21.16 9.96 2.79
CA SER A 92 -21.09 10.48 4.17
C SER A 92 -20.80 9.44 5.27
N SER A 93 -20.28 8.26 4.93
CA SER A 93 -20.02 7.23 5.95
C SER A 93 -18.84 6.33 5.59
N LEU A 94 -18.25 5.76 6.63
CA LEU A 94 -17.26 4.70 6.52
C LEU A 94 -17.76 3.46 7.26
N THR A 95 -17.74 2.32 6.56
CA THR A 95 -18.09 1.03 7.12
C THR A 95 -16.84 0.22 7.42
N LEU A 96 -16.77 -0.28 8.65
CA LEU A 96 -15.74 -1.15 9.20
C LEU A 96 -16.27 -2.59 9.25
N SER A 97 -15.42 -3.53 8.85
CA SER A 97 -15.72 -4.96 8.82
C SER A 97 -14.58 -5.79 9.41
N TYR A 98 -14.92 -6.77 10.23
CA TYR A 98 -14.04 -7.87 10.63
C TYR A 98 -14.71 -9.20 10.28
N PRO A 99 -14.65 -9.62 9.01
CA PRO A 99 -15.44 -10.74 8.55
C PRO A 99 -14.86 -12.08 8.97
N THR A 100 -15.74 -13.06 9.19
CA THR A 100 -15.36 -14.44 9.45
C THR A 100 -14.68 -15.04 8.22
N ARG A 101 -13.56 -15.73 8.43
CA ARG A 101 -12.86 -16.48 7.39
C ARG A 101 -13.60 -17.79 7.07
N ILE A 102 -13.89 -18.01 5.79
CA ILE A 102 -14.46 -19.26 5.28
C ILE A 102 -13.38 -20.01 4.52
N ALA A 103 -13.12 -21.25 4.90
CA ALA A 103 -12.10 -22.09 4.25
C ALA A 103 -12.74 -23.32 3.63
N THR A 104 -12.36 -23.61 2.39
CA THR A 104 -12.67 -24.84 1.65
C THR A 104 -11.35 -25.47 1.19
N SER A 105 -11.41 -26.65 0.58
CA SER A 105 -10.22 -27.26 -0.03
C SER A 105 -9.66 -26.47 -1.23
N ALA A 106 -10.46 -25.61 -1.86
CA ALA A 106 -10.09 -24.86 -3.06
C ALA A 106 -9.72 -23.40 -2.80
N LEU A 107 -10.33 -22.77 -1.78
CA LEU A 107 -10.15 -21.36 -1.47
C LEU A 107 -10.35 -21.05 0.01
N ILE A 108 -9.70 -19.98 0.45
CA ILE A 108 -9.99 -19.28 1.69
C ILE A 108 -10.52 -17.90 1.31
N SER A 109 -11.69 -17.52 1.84
CA SER A 109 -12.29 -16.21 1.59
C SER A 109 -12.63 -15.48 2.89
N GLN A 110 -12.67 -14.16 2.79
CA GLN A 110 -13.09 -13.26 3.85
C GLN A 110 -14.02 -12.22 3.21
N ASN A 111 -15.32 -12.52 3.19
CA ASN A 111 -16.30 -11.70 2.49
C ASN A 111 -16.68 -10.49 3.33
N PHE A 112 -16.64 -9.29 2.75
CA PHE A 112 -17.02 -8.06 3.43
C PHE A 112 -18.41 -8.15 4.07
N THR A 113 -18.52 -7.75 5.34
CA THR A 113 -19.79 -7.66 6.09
C THR A 113 -19.84 -6.31 6.80
N ALA A 114 -20.92 -5.56 6.68
CA ALA A 114 -21.05 -4.22 7.26
C ALA A 114 -21.26 -4.25 8.79
N ASP A 115 -20.21 -4.59 9.54
CA ASP A 115 -20.31 -4.79 10.99
C ASP A 115 -20.60 -3.47 11.73
N LEU A 116 -19.88 -2.39 11.42
CA LEU A 116 -20.16 -1.05 11.96
C LEU A 116 -20.00 0.04 10.89
N THR A 117 -21.00 0.89 10.70
CA THR A 117 -20.96 2.05 9.82
C THR A 117 -21.01 3.34 10.62
N ILE A 118 -20.00 4.19 10.46
CA ILE A 118 -19.87 5.47 11.18
C ILE A 118 -20.20 6.62 10.24
N SER A 119 -21.08 7.51 10.69
CA SER A 119 -21.52 8.72 9.96
C SER A 119 -21.92 9.84 10.92
N ALA A 120 -22.15 11.04 10.39
CA ALA A 120 -22.85 12.10 11.12
C ALA A 120 -24.37 11.90 11.03
N THR A 121 -25.12 12.17 12.11
CA THR A 121 -26.59 12.06 12.12
C THR A 121 -27.25 13.05 11.16
N LYS A 122 -26.67 14.25 11.02
CA LYS A 122 -27.03 15.24 10.00
C LYS A 122 -25.92 15.26 8.97
N ASN A 123 -26.17 14.67 7.81
CA ASN A 123 -25.20 14.65 6.72
C ASN A 123 -25.87 15.04 5.40
N ASN A 124 -25.04 15.45 4.43
CA ASN A 124 -25.48 15.57 3.06
C ASN A 124 -25.25 14.20 2.39
N HIS A 125 -26.31 13.40 2.23
CA HIS A 125 -26.27 12.04 1.66
C HIS A 125 -25.66 11.91 0.24
N GLN A 126 -25.13 12.99 -0.33
CA GLN A 126 -24.41 13.04 -1.59
C GLN A 126 -22.90 13.29 -1.44
N GLU A 127 -22.41 13.71 -0.27
CA GLU A 127 -20.98 13.92 -0.06
C GLU A 127 -20.25 12.57 -0.07
N ARG A 128 -19.18 12.50 -0.86
CA ARG A 128 -18.23 11.39 -0.86
C ARG A 128 -16.93 11.81 -0.18
N HIS A 129 -16.12 10.84 0.21
CA HIS A 129 -14.82 11.11 0.81
C HIS A 129 -13.88 11.82 -0.16
N VAL A 130 -12.85 12.45 0.39
CA VAL A 130 -11.67 12.91 -0.34
C VAL A 130 -10.44 12.32 0.35
N VAL A 131 -9.55 11.70 -0.42
CA VAL A 131 -8.19 11.35 0.03
C VAL A 131 -7.40 12.64 0.19
N SER A 132 -7.11 13.03 1.43
CA SER A 132 -6.41 14.28 1.74
C SER A 132 -4.92 14.11 1.98
N SER A 133 -4.49 12.91 2.37
CA SER A 133 -3.08 12.51 2.47
C SER A 133 -2.95 10.98 2.41
N PHE A 134 -1.74 10.51 2.10
CA PHE A 134 -1.34 9.12 2.21
C PHE A 134 0.15 9.01 2.51
N SER A 135 0.57 7.84 2.97
CA SER A 135 1.94 7.43 3.31
C SER A 135 2.13 5.97 2.91
N ASP A 136 3.32 5.40 3.07
CA ASP A 136 3.59 4.00 2.75
C ASP A 136 2.66 3.01 3.49
N LEU A 137 2.20 3.38 4.68
CA LEU A 137 1.41 2.52 5.57
C LEU A 137 -0.02 3.00 5.82
N GLY A 138 -0.45 4.14 5.29
CA GLY A 138 -1.78 4.67 5.60
C GLY A 138 -2.35 5.70 4.63
N VAL A 139 -3.65 5.95 4.75
CA VAL A 139 -4.43 6.93 3.97
C VAL A 139 -5.41 7.67 4.87
N THR A 140 -5.62 8.96 4.58
CA THR A 140 -6.61 9.80 5.27
C THR A 140 -7.80 10.08 4.37
N LEU A 141 -9.00 9.76 4.86
CA LEU A 141 -10.28 10.02 4.18
C LEU A 141 -11.05 11.14 4.89
N ASP A 142 -11.34 12.22 4.17
CA ASP A 142 -12.08 13.38 4.68
C ASP A 142 -13.53 13.38 4.15
N PHE A 143 -14.50 13.46 5.07
CA PHE A 143 -15.91 13.75 4.81
C PHE A 143 -16.24 15.14 5.37
N ARG A 144 -16.00 16.17 4.56
CA ARG A 144 -15.90 17.57 4.99
C ARG A 144 -17.23 18.14 5.50
N SER A 145 -18.35 17.81 4.85
CA SER A 145 -19.70 18.22 5.25
C SER A 145 -20.14 17.55 6.55
N SER A 146 -19.61 16.35 6.82
CA SER A 146 -19.85 15.61 8.07
C SER A 146 -18.82 15.93 9.17
N ASN A 147 -17.81 16.76 8.89
CA ASN A 147 -16.70 17.07 9.79
C ASN A 147 -15.89 15.85 10.26
N LEU A 148 -15.99 14.72 9.56
CA LEU A 148 -15.33 13.46 9.90
C LEU A 148 -14.05 13.28 9.08
N ARG A 149 -12.97 12.86 9.75
CA ARG A 149 -11.71 12.46 9.12
C ARG A 149 -11.30 11.10 9.63
N PHE A 150 -11.18 10.12 8.75
CA PHE A 150 -10.74 8.78 9.11
C PHE A 150 -9.27 8.59 8.78
N LEU A 151 -8.50 8.09 9.75
CA LEU A 151 -7.09 7.76 9.63
C LEU A 151 -6.96 6.24 9.53
N LEU A 152 -6.73 5.74 8.31
CA LEU A 152 -6.65 4.31 8.04
C LEU A 152 -5.18 3.91 7.91
N ILE A 153 -4.66 3.24 8.95
CA ILE A 153 -3.25 2.82 9.02
C ILE A 153 -3.21 1.29 9.07
N LYS A 154 -2.41 0.68 8.19
CA LYS A 154 -2.21 -0.77 8.16
C LYS A 154 -1.66 -1.27 9.51
N GLY A 155 -2.26 -2.34 10.02
CA GLY A 155 -1.87 -2.95 11.28
C GLY A 155 -2.38 -2.18 12.50
N SER A 156 -3.15 -1.10 12.38
CA SER A 156 -3.78 -0.50 13.56
C SER A 156 -4.90 -1.41 14.08
N PRO A 157 -4.89 -1.84 15.36
CA PRO A 157 -6.02 -2.56 15.95
C PRO A 157 -7.24 -1.66 16.20
N TYR A 158 -7.14 -0.37 15.89
CA TYR A 158 -8.23 0.59 16.03
C TYR A 158 -8.47 1.31 14.70
N LEU A 159 -9.73 1.44 14.30
CA LEU A 159 -10.15 2.53 13.43
C LEU A 159 -10.02 3.85 14.22
N THR A 160 -9.46 4.89 13.61
CA THR A 160 -9.41 6.24 14.22
C THR A 160 -10.19 7.23 13.38
N CYS A 161 -11.09 7.99 14.01
CA CYS A 161 -11.88 9.05 13.41
C CYS A 161 -11.71 10.35 14.21
N ASN A 162 -11.33 11.43 13.55
CA ASN A 162 -11.29 12.77 14.12
C ASN A 162 -12.53 13.56 13.71
N VAL A 163 -13.19 14.17 14.69
CA VAL A 163 -14.40 14.98 14.54
C VAL A 163 -14.05 16.44 14.79
N SER A 164 -13.81 17.17 13.69
CA SER A 164 -13.18 18.50 13.72
C SER A 164 -14.07 19.62 14.27
N LYS A 165 -15.39 19.43 14.27
CA LYS A 165 -16.38 20.38 14.81
C LYS A 165 -17.48 19.61 15.54
N PRO A 166 -18.15 20.22 16.53
CA PRO A 166 -19.25 19.59 17.25
C PRO A 166 -20.29 19.00 16.29
N THR A 167 -20.33 17.66 16.23
CA THR A 167 -21.16 16.88 15.31
C THR A 167 -21.82 15.74 16.08
N ALA A 168 -23.13 15.56 15.92
CA ALA A 168 -23.83 14.37 16.41
C ALA A 168 -23.55 13.19 15.46
N LEU A 169 -23.28 12.02 16.04
CA LEU A 169 -22.79 10.86 15.33
C LEU A 169 -23.85 9.75 15.27
N SER A 170 -23.67 8.88 14.29
CA SER A 170 -24.45 7.69 14.06
C SER A 170 -23.51 6.51 13.83
N ILE A 171 -23.67 5.45 14.63
CA ILE A 171 -23.01 4.15 14.42
C ILE A 171 -24.13 3.15 14.18
N SER A 172 -24.27 2.69 12.93
CA SER A 172 -25.25 1.69 12.53
C SER A 172 -24.59 0.34 12.25
N THR A 173 -25.37 -0.73 12.28
CA THR A 173 -24.90 -2.09 12.00
C THR A 173 -25.98 -2.89 11.27
N THR A 174 -25.57 -3.90 10.49
CA THR A 174 -26.52 -4.90 9.93
C THR A 174 -26.93 -5.97 10.94
N HIS A 175 -26.29 -5.99 12.12
CA HIS A 175 -26.52 -6.93 13.22
C HIS A 175 -27.41 -6.31 14.29
N THR A 176 -27.92 -7.12 15.23
CA THR A 176 -28.66 -6.60 16.39
C THR A 176 -27.71 -6.24 17.51
N ILE A 177 -27.79 -5.01 18.02
CA ILE A 177 -27.13 -4.54 19.24
C ILE A 177 -27.83 -5.17 20.44
N THR A 178 -27.19 -6.17 21.04
CA THR A 178 -27.70 -6.88 22.22
C THR A 178 -27.38 -6.14 23.52
N SER A 179 -26.32 -5.32 23.53
CA SER A 179 -25.93 -4.52 24.68
C SER A 179 -25.12 -3.29 24.27
N LEU A 180 -25.42 -2.16 24.89
CA LEU A 180 -24.62 -0.94 24.87
C LEU A 180 -24.36 -0.54 26.33
N SER A 181 -23.10 -0.49 26.73
CA SER A 181 -22.70 -0.10 28.10
C SER A 181 -21.55 0.89 28.06
N SER A 182 -21.46 1.75 29.08
CA SER A 182 -20.41 2.78 29.19
C SER A 182 -19.69 2.70 30.52
N ASN A 183 -18.46 3.18 30.54
CA ASN A 183 -17.77 3.45 31.81
C ASN A 183 -18.31 4.74 32.47
N THR A 184 -17.94 4.97 33.74
CA THR A 184 -18.40 6.14 34.51
C THR A 184 -18.06 7.48 33.83
N ALA A 185 -16.91 7.56 33.16
CA ALA A 185 -16.46 8.77 32.46
C ALA A 185 -17.14 8.99 31.10
N ARG A 186 -17.92 8.03 30.59
CA ARG A 186 -18.54 8.02 29.26
C ARG A 186 -17.57 8.31 28.11
N ASN A 187 -16.34 7.84 28.26
CA ASN A 187 -15.30 7.93 27.24
C ASN A 187 -14.86 6.55 26.72
N LYS A 188 -15.51 5.49 27.20
CA LYS A 188 -15.43 4.13 26.68
C LYS A 188 -16.81 3.51 26.68
N TYR A 189 -17.17 2.90 25.56
CA TYR A 189 -18.39 2.13 25.37
C TYR A 189 -18.09 0.72 24.87
N THR A 190 -18.84 -0.25 25.36
CA THR A 190 -18.80 -1.64 24.90
C THR A 190 -20.11 -1.96 24.18
N VAL A 191 -20.00 -2.30 22.89
CA VAL A 191 -21.11 -2.66 22.00
C VAL A 191 -21.05 -4.16 21.74
N LYS A 192 -22.10 -4.89 22.13
CA LYS A 192 -22.23 -6.33 21.83
C LYS A 192 -23.26 -6.54 20.75
N LEU A 193 -22.91 -7.36 19.77
CA LEU A 193 -23.76 -7.71 18.65
C LEU A 193 -24.26 -9.17 18.77
N ASP A 194 -25.34 -9.50 18.08
CA ASP A 194 -25.91 -10.87 18.03
C ASP A 194 -25.05 -11.87 17.27
N ASN A 195 -24.12 -11.40 16.43
CA ASN A 195 -23.11 -12.21 15.77
C ASN A 195 -21.91 -12.61 16.68
N SER A 196 -22.04 -12.40 18.00
CA SER A 196 -20.99 -12.64 19.02
C SER A 196 -19.78 -11.70 18.99
N GLN A 197 -19.73 -10.72 18.09
CA GLN A 197 -18.69 -9.70 18.13
C GLN A 197 -18.93 -8.71 19.27
N THR A 198 -17.84 -8.30 19.92
CA THR A 198 -17.82 -7.21 20.88
C THR A 198 -16.91 -6.11 20.37
N TRP A 199 -17.39 -4.88 20.34
CA TRP A 199 -16.67 -3.71 19.86
C TRP A 199 -16.51 -2.71 21.01
N LEU A 200 -15.33 -2.11 21.09
CA LEU A 200 -14.97 -1.08 22.06
C LEU A 200 -14.87 0.25 21.33
N VAL A 201 -15.58 1.26 21.82
CA VAL A 201 -15.56 2.63 21.30
C VAL A 201 -14.96 3.54 22.36
N TYR A 202 -13.80 4.11 22.07
CA TYR A 202 -13.09 5.06 22.91
C TYR A 202 -13.24 6.47 22.36
N THR A 203 -13.40 7.45 23.24
CA THR A 203 -13.48 8.87 22.85
C THR A 203 -12.54 9.73 23.68
N SER A 204 -12.01 10.80 23.08
CA SER A 204 -11.08 11.73 23.75
C SER A 204 -11.72 12.53 24.88
N SER A 205 -13.05 12.66 24.88
CA SER A 205 -13.85 13.32 25.90
C SER A 205 -15.18 12.58 26.09
N PRO A 206 -15.93 12.84 27.17
CA PRO A 206 -17.24 12.23 27.38
C PRO A 206 -18.18 12.46 26.20
N ILE A 207 -18.92 11.43 25.81
CA ILE A 207 -19.96 11.47 24.78
C ILE A 207 -21.19 10.72 25.27
N GLY A 208 -22.40 11.17 24.94
CA GLY A 208 -23.65 10.52 25.28
C GLY A 208 -24.15 9.60 24.17
N PHE A 209 -23.56 8.41 24.02
CA PHE A 209 -24.12 7.41 23.11
C PHE A 209 -25.36 6.75 23.69
N THR A 210 -26.39 6.62 22.86
CA THR A 210 -27.66 5.96 23.16
C THR A 210 -28.10 5.12 21.97
N ASN A 211 -28.71 3.97 22.22
CA ASN A 211 -29.36 3.17 21.18
C ASN A 211 -30.87 3.41 21.20
N SER A 212 -31.39 4.06 20.16
CA SER A 212 -32.83 4.30 20.02
C SER A 212 -33.57 3.11 19.39
N ASN A 213 -32.85 2.26 18.66
CA ASN A 213 -33.35 1.02 18.09
C ASN A 213 -32.23 -0.05 18.07
N PRO A 214 -32.55 -1.31 17.75
CA PRO A 214 -31.61 -2.42 17.87
C PRO A 214 -30.45 -2.41 16.86
N SER A 215 -30.39 -1.49 15.89
CA SER A 215 -29.31 -1.46 14.88
C SER A 215 -28.63 -0.09 14.76
N LEU A 216 -28.95 0.85 15.65
CA LEU A 216 -28.49 2.24 15.57
C LEU A 216 -28.11 2.79 16.95
N ILE A 217 -26.90 3.32 17.02
CA ILE A 217 -26.42 4.14 18.13
C ILE A 217 -26.30 5.58 17.64
N THR A 218 -26.88 6.53 18.37
CA THR A 218 -26.71 7.97 18.13
C THR A 218 -26.03 8.63 19.31
N SER A 219 -25.36 9.75 19.07
CA SER A 219 -24.76 10.57 20.12
C SER A 219 -25.37 11.96 20.23
N ASP A 220 -25.09 12.62 21.35
CA ASP A 220 -25.05 14.08 21.41
C ASP A 220 -23.89 14.66 20.56
N SER A 221 -23.79 15.98 20.54
CA SER A 221 -22.75 16.66 19.73
C SER A 221 -21.36 16.41 20.31
N PHE A 222 -20.43 15.96 19.47
CA PHE A 222 -19.06 15.62 19.88
C PHE A 222 -18.03 16.29 18.98
N SER A 223 -16.88 16.65 19.56
CA SER A 223 -15.67 17.04 18.83
C SER A 223 -14.45 16.46 19.54
N GLY A 224 -13.54 15.88 18.76
CA GLY A 224 -12.39 15.14 19.29
C GLY A 224 -12.13 13.86 18.52
N VAL A 225 -11.41 12.93 19.14
CA VAL A 225 -10.99 11.66 18.52
C VAL A 225 -11.87 10.52 19.02
N ILE A 226 -12.26 9.65 18.09
CA ILE A 226 -12.99 8.40 18.33
C ILE A 226 -12.13 7.26 17.82
N ARG A 227 -12.00 6.21 18.62
CA ARG A 227 -11.30 4.99 18.24
C ARG A 227 -12.20 3.78 18.44
N VAL A 228 -12.26 2.92 17.43
CA VAL A 228 -13.12 1.73 17.44
C VAL A 228 -12.26 0.50 17.24
N ALA A 229 -12.36 -0.46 18.15
CA ALA A 229 -11.64 -1.73 18.07
C ALA A 229 -12.59 -2.91 18.32
N LEU A 230 -12.44 -3.97 17.53
CA LEU A 230 -13.01 -5.27 17.86
C LEU A 230 -12.23 -5.86 19.04
N LEU A 231 -12.92 -6.43 20.02
CA LEU A 231 -12.34 -7.22 21.11
C LEU A 231 -12.17 -8.68 20.65
N PRO A 232 -10.93 -9.16 20.40
CA PRO A 232 -10.68 -10.50 19.86
C PRO A 232 -10.90 -11.62 20.88
N GLY A 233 -10.87 -11.30 22.18
CA GLY A 233 -11.11 -12.19 23.31
C GLY A 233 -11.38 -11.39 24.56
N SER A 234 -12.26 -11.87 25.45
CA SER A 234 -12.73 -11.09 26.61
C SER A 234 -11.62 -10.73 27.61
N ASP A 235 -10.56 -11.53 27.66
CA ASP A 235 -9.37 -11.35 28.49
C ASP A 235 -8.40 -10.29 27.94
N LEU A 236 -8.63 -9.81 26.71
CA LEU A 236 -7.72 -8.89 26.01
C LEU A 236 -8.18 -7.42 26.05
N GLU A 237 -9.30 -7.13 26.71
CA GLU A 237 -9.86 -5.78 26.84
C GLU A 237 -8.89 -4.82 27.53
N ALA A 238 -8.17 -5.29 28.56
CA ALA A 238 -7.20 -4.48 29.28
C ALA A 238 -6.04 -3.99 28.40
N VAL A 239 -5.61 -4.80 27.41
CA VAL A 239 -4.59 -4.40 26.45
C VAL A 239 -5.12 -3.29 25.55
N LEU A 240 -6.33 -3.44 25.01
CA LEU A 240 -6.95 -2.41 24.18
C LEU A 240 -7.20 -1.11 24.96
N ASP A 241 -7.57 -1.20 26.24
CA ASP A 241 -7.73 -0.03 27.11
C ASP A 241 -6.41 0.72 27.30
N GLN A 242 -5.34 -0.01 27.62
CA GLN A 242 -4.02 0.54 27.88
C GLN A 242 -3.49 1.38 26.70
N PHE A 243 -3.70 0.93 25.47
CA PHE A 243 -3.17 1.59 24.26
C PHE A 243 -4.22 2.44 23.51
N SER A 244 -5.41 2.61 24.08
CA SER A 244 -6.51 3.37 23.47
C SER A 244 -6.19 4.86 23.27
N SER A 245 -5.28 5.44 24.06
CA SER A 245 -5.00 6.88 24.00
C SER A 245 -3.92 7.29 23.00
N SER A 246 -3.19 6.35 22.40
CA SER A 246 -2.12 6.60 21.41
C SER A 246 -2.51 6.06 20.04
N HIS A 247 -2.44 6.88 18.98
CA HIS A 247 -2.85 6.48 17.64
C HIS A 247 -1.92 6.99 16.53
N PRO A 248 -1.70 6.18 15.48
CA PRO A 248 -0.89 6.61 14.35
C PRO A 248 -1.67 7.59 13.45
N LEU A 249 -0.96 8.59 12.93
CA LEU A 249 -1.45 9.57 11.95
C LEU A 249 -1.01 9.23 10.53
N SER A 250 0.21 8.69 10.39
CA SER A 250 0.85 8.29 9.15
C SER A 250 1.88 7.20 9.44
N GLY A 251 2.43 6.55 8.41
CA GLY A 251 3.53 5.61 8.61
C GLY A 251 4.40 5.43 7.36
N GLU A 252 5.70 5.49 7.56
CA GLU A 252 6.71 5.47 6.49
C GLU A 252 7.56 4.19 6.57
N ALA A 253 7.95 3.66 5.40
CA ALA A 253 8.85 2.53 5.27
C ALA A 253 10.23 3.02 4.77
N VAL A 254 11.18 3.16 5.68
CA VAL A 254 12.49 3.73 5.38
C VAL A 254 13.55 2.65 5.29
N PHE A 255 14.22 2.54 4.14
CA PHE A 255 15.42 1.72 3.99
C PHE A 255 16.62 2.50 4.51
N THR A 256 17.13 2.13 5.68
CA THR A 256 18.23 2.84 6.36
C THR A 256 19.59 2.25 6.06
N GLU A 257 19.66 0.94 5.84
CA GLU A 257 20.89 0.19 5.56
C GLU A 257 20.56 -1.07 4.73
N PRO A 258 21.53 -1.69 4.03
CA PRO A 258 21.28 -2.92 3.27
C PRO A 258 20.64 -4.01 4.15
N PHE A 259 19.64 -4.69 3.60
CA PHE A 259 18.90 -5.76 4.30
C PHE A 259 18.21 -5.33 5.60
N SER A 260 18.03 -4.03 5.82
CA SER A 260 17.20 -3.51 6.90
C SER A 260 16.30 -2.39 6.43
N PHE A 261 15.09 -2.39 6.96
CA PHE A 261 14.19 -1.26 6.82
C PHE A 261 13.47 -1.00 8.13
N LYS A 262 12.97 0.21 8.29
CA LYS A 262 12.32 0.70 9.49
C LYS A 262 10.93 1.20 9.16
N TYR A 263 9.93 0.71 9.88
CA TYR A 263 8.62 1.37 9.94
C TYR A 263 8.65 2.44 11.02
N ILE A 264 8.25 3.65 10.65
CA ILE A 264 8.19 4.82 11.54
C ILE A 264 6.79 5.38 11.47
N TRP A 265 6.11 5.48 12.60
CA TRP A 265 4.79 6.09 12.69
C TRP A 265 4.88 7.49 13.27
N GLU A 266 4.23 8.44 12.61
CA GLU A 266 3.83 9.68 13.26
C GLU A 266 2.61 9.37 14.13
N LYS A 267 2.58 9.87 15.37
CA LYS A 267 1.51 9.55 16.33
C LYS A 267 0.98 10.77 17.05
N ALA A 268 -0.24 10.63 17.57
CA ALA A 268 -0.84 11.57 18.50
C ALA A 268 -1.38 10.84 19.74
N GLY A 269 -1.50 11.59 20.83
CA GLY A 269 -1.95 11.09 22.12
C GLY A 269 -0.82 10.63 23.03
N ASN A 270 -1.15 9.85 24.07
CA ASN A 270 -0.25 9.52 25.18
C ASN A 270 0.13 8.04 25.18
N GLY A 271 1.39 7.74 25.50
CA GLY A 271 1.91 6.37 25.59
C GLY A 271 2.34 5.77 24.24
N ASP A 272 2.81 4.53 24.28
CA ASP A 272 3.33 3.82 23.11
C ASP A 272 2.22 3.38 22.15
N LEU A 273 2.57 3.18 20.88
CA LEU A 273 1.66 2.61 19.90
C LEU A 273 1.55 1.09 20.02
N LEU A 274 0.33 0.57 20.00
CA LEU A 274 0.05 -0.84 19.74
C LEU A 274 -0.29 -1.01 18.25
N MET A 275 0.53 -1.78 17.54
CA MET A 275 0.36 -2.11 16.14
C MET A 275 0.37 -3.64 15.96
N LEU A 276 -0.25 -4.14 14.89
CA LEU A 276 -0.43 -5.56 14.60
C LEU A 276 0.57 -6.02 13.54
N ALA A 277 1.42 -6.97 13.92
CA ALA A 277 2.48 -7.52 13.11
C ALA A 277 2.03 -8.80 12.40
N HIS A 278 2.29 -8.89 11.10
CA HIS A 278 2.19 -10.12 10.32
C HIS A 278 3.21 -11.17 10.78
N PRO A 279 3.00 -12.47 10.48
CA PRO A 279 4.00 -13.51 10.73
C PRO A 279 5.39 -13.17 10.15
N LEU A 280 5.44 -12.59 8.94
CA LEU A 280 6.71 -12.15 8.34
C LEU A 280 7.33 -10.97 9.09
N HIS A 281 6.53 -10.02 9.57
CA HIS A 281 7.05 -8.91 10.39
C HIS A 281 7.73 -9.46 11.65
N LEU A 282 7.11 -10.42 12.35
CA LEU A 282 7.69 -11.04 13.54
C LEU A 282 9.00 -11.77 13.26
N GLN A 283 9.10 -12.47 12.12
CA GLN A 283 10.35 -13.14 11.71
C GLN A 283 11.50 -12.16 11.45
N LEU A 284 11.18 -10.99 10.91
CA LEU A 284 12.16 -9.95 10.58
C LEU A 284 12.41 -8.97 11.73
N LEU A 285 11.55 -8.95 12.74
CA LEU A 285 11.58 -7.97 13.83
C LEU A 285 12.85 -8.10 14.65
N PHE A 286 13.61 -7.02 14.67
CA PHE A 286 14.82 -6.92 15.47
C PHE A 286 14.49 -6.42 16.88
N VAL A 287 14.50 -7.32 17.87
CA VAL A 287 14.02 -7.06 19.26
C VAL A 287 15.17 -6.73 20.25
N LYS A 288 16.40 -6.53 19.79
CA LYS A 288 17.57 -6.54 20.69
C LYS A 288 17.71 -5.33 21.63
N ASP A 289 16.98 -4.22 21.41
CA ASP A 289 17.19 -2.96 22.14
C ASP A 289 15.96 -2.43 22.92
N ARG A 290 14.99 -3.29 23.30
CA ARG A 290 13.80 -2.95 24.12
C ARG A 290 12.85 -1.86 23.56
N ASN A 291 13.08 -1.33 22.36
CA ASN A 291 12.20 -0.34 21.74
C ASN A 291 10.86 -0.91 21.25
N VAL A 292 10.74 -2.23 21.23
CA VAL A 292 9.50 -2.93 20.86
C VAL A 292 9.23 -4.07 21.84
N THR A 293 7.96 -4.28 22.17
CA THR A 293 7.49 -5.39 23.01
C THR A 293 6.45 -6.19 22.24
N VAL A 294 6.69 -7.49 22.05
CA VAL A 294 5.74 -8.39 21.39
C VAL A 294 4.76 -8.94 22.43
N LEU A 295 3.48 -8.91 22.11
CA LEU A 295 2.38 -9.41 22.93
C LEU A 295 1.84 -10.72 22.33
N ASP A 296 2.55 -11.83 22.54
CA ASP A 296 2.26 -13.13 21.87
C ASP A 296 0.84 -13.67 22.06
N HIS A 297 0.16 -13.25 23.13
CA HIS A 297 -1.22 -13.64 23.43
C HIS A 297 -2.27 -12.71 22.80
N PHE A 298 -1.89 -11.50 22.39
CA PHE A 298 -2.80 -10.54 21.78
C PHE A 298 -2.83 -10.72 20.26
N LYS A 299 -3.86 -11.40 19.75
CA LYS A 299 -3.93 -11.82 18.36
C LYS A 299 -5.25 -11.47 17.68
N TYR A 300 -5.16 -11.05 16.41
CA TYR A 300 -6.28 -10.99 15.48
C TYR A 300 -6.10 -12.03 14.38
N ARG A 301 -7.17 -12.71 13.99
CA ARG A 301 -7.13 -13.64 12.86
C ARG A 301 -7.20 -12.85 11.55
N SER A 302 -6.39 -13.24 10.58
CA SER A 302 -6.38 -12.68 9.23
C SER A 302 -6.26 -13.79 8.18
N ILE A 303 -6.52 -13.45 6.92
CA ILE A 303 -6.26 -14.32 5.77
C ILE A 303 -4.76 -14.61 5.57
N ASP A 304 -3.89 -13.70 6.01
CA ASP A 304 -2.42 -13.76 5.90
C ASP A 304 -1.75 -14.41 7.14
N GLY A 305 -2.56 -14.93 8.07
CA GLY A 305 -2.11 -15.54 9.33
C GLY A 305 -2.58 -14.76 10.56
N ASP A 306 -2.18 -15.20 11.74
CA ASP A 306 -2.49 -14.47 12.98
C ASP A 306 -1.62 -13.21 13.05
N LEU A 307 -2.27 -12.05 13.21
CA LEU A 307 -1.60 -10.78 13.48
C LEU A 307 -1.35 -10.66 14.98
N VAL A 308 -0.12 -10.38 15.38
CA VAL A 308 0.29 -10.31 16.80
C VAL A 308 0.50 -8.85 17.21
N GLY A 309 0.04 -8.48 18.41
CA GLY A 309 0.30 -7.16 18.98
C GLY A 309 1.78 -6.92 19.20
N VAL A 310 2.27 -5.76 18.75
CA VAL A 310 3.62 -5.28 19.02
C VAL A 310 3.51 -3.82 19.45
N VAL A 311 4.04 -3.53 20.63
CA VAL A 311 4.07 -2.20 21.23
C VAL A 311 5.38 -1.52 20.87
N GLY A 312 5.32 -0.31 20.33
CA GLY A 312 6.48 0.52 20.02
C GLY A 312 6.23 1.48 18.86
N ASP A 313 6.87 2.65 18.91
CA ASP A 313 6.65 3.74 17.94
C ASP A 313 7.41 3.55 16.62
N SER A 314 8.29 2.55 16.54
CA SER A 314 8.98 2.19 15.30
C SER A 314 9.48 0.75 15.33
N TRP A 315 9.46 0.08 14.19
CA TRP A 315 9.92 -1.30 14.05
C TRP A 315 11.12 -1.35 13.12
N VAL A 316 12.20 -2.00 13.57
CA VAL A 316 13.34 -2.32 12.72
C VAL A 316 13.18 -3.76 12.25
N LEU A 317 13.15 -3.94 10.93
CA LEU A 317 12.99 -5.21 10.26
C LEU A 317 14.28 -5.53 9.52
N LYS A 318 14.85 -6.71 9.77
CA LYS A 318 16.13 -7.15 9.20
C LYS A 318 15.97 -8.47 8.47
N THR A 319 16.34 -8.49 7.20
CA THR A 319 16.44 -9.72 6.41
C THR A 319 17.86 -10.26 6.47
N GLN A 320 18.02 -11.56 6.21
CA GLN A 320 19.35 -12.12 6.00
C GLN A 320 19.92 -11.59 4.67
N PRO A 321 21.22 -11.23 4.62
CA PRO A 321 21.87 -10.90 3.37
C PRO A 321 21.73 -12.02 2.35
N ILE A 322 21.25 -11.68 1.15
CA ILE A 322 21.18 -12.61 0.02
C ILE A 322 22.31 -12.23 -0.95
N PRO A 323 23.31 -13.09 -1.19
CA PRO A 323 24.34 -12.80 -2.17
C PRO A 323 23.70 -12.77 -3.57
N VAL A 324 23.75 -11.60 -4.21
CA VAL A 324 23.27 -11.43 -5.59
C VAL A 324 24.44 -11.62 -6.54
N THR A 325 24.38 -12.66 -7.37
CA THR A 325 25.40 -12.98 -8.38
C THR A 325 24.74 -13.15 -9.75
N TRP A 326 25.50 -12.93 -10.81
CA TRP A 326 25.04 -13.19 -12.19
C TRP A 326 24.93 -14.69 -12.49
N HIS A 327 25.89 -15.45 -11.98
CA HIS A 327 26.03 -16.88 -12.19
C HIS A 327 25.27 -17.68 -11.13
N SER A 328 25.00 -18.95 -11.45
CA SER A 328 24.44 -19.90 -10.49
C SER A 328 25.33 -20.03 -9.25
N ILE A 329 24.71 -20.08 -8.05
CA ILE A 329 25.43 -20.25 -6.77
C ILE A 329 26.28 -21.54 -6.79
N ASN A 330 25.75 -22.60 -7.41
CA ASN A 330 26.44 -23.87 -7.64
C ASN A 330 26.63 -24.09 -9.15
N GLY A 331 27.28 -23.13 -9.83
CA GLY A 331 27.53 -23.18 -11.27
C GLY A 331 28.48 -24.32 -11.69
N VAL A 332 28.61 -24.52 -13.01
CA VAL A 332 29.34 -25.64 -13.63
C VAL A 332 30.85 -25.60 -13.33
N LYS A 333 31.37 -24.51 -12.75
CA LYS A 333 32.78 -24.33 -12.33
C LYS A 333 33.34 -25.40 -11.38
N GLN A 334 32.50 -26.22 -10.72
CA GLN A 334 32.99 -27.38 -9.94
C GLN A 334 33.39 -28.57 -10.83
N LEU A 335 33.01 -28.57 -12.11
CA LEU A 335 33.48 -29.51 -13.11
C LEU A 335 34.69 -28.85 -13.79
N ALA A 336 35.86 -29.46 -13.68
CA ALA A 336 37.14 -28.92 -14.16
C ALA A 336 37.24 -28.71 -15.70
N SER A 337 36.12 -28.77 -16.43
CA SER A 337 36.02 -28.62 -17.88
C SER A 337 34.59 -28.26 -18.31
N SER A 338 34.46 -27.40 -19.33
CA SER A 338 33.20 -27.10 -20.03
C SER A 338 32.44 -28.37 -20.44
N SER A 339 31.11 -28.35 -20.38
CA SER A 339 30.27 -29.47 -20.83
C SER A 339 29.99 -29.40 -22.33
N PRO A 340 30.48 -30.36 -23.15
CA PRO A 340 30.28 -30.32 -24.60
C PRO A 340 28.80 -30.31 -25.02
N GLN A 341 27.92 -30.94 -24.22
CA GLN A 341 26.48 -30.97 -24.46
C GLN A 341 25.83 -29.60 -24.24
N ILE A 342 26.28 -28.86 -23.21
CA ILE A 342 25.81 -27.50 -22.93
C ILE A 342 26.30 -26.57 -24.04
N VAL A 343 27.59 -26.62 -24.38
CA VAL A 343 28.17 -25.82 -25.47
C VAL A 343 27.46 -26.07 -26.80
N THR A 344 27.20 -27.33 -27.16
CA THR A 344 26.47 -27.68 -28.39
C THR A 344 25.04 -27.13 -28.39
N SER A 345 24.34 -27.20 -27.26
CA SER A 345 22.97 -26.69 -27.14
C SER A 345 22.93 -25.17 -27.15
N LEU A 346 23.87 -24.52 -26.46
CA LEU A 346 24.06 -23.09 -26.45
C LEU A 346 24.35 -22.54 -27.86
N ALA A 347 25.25 -23.18 -28.61
CA ALA A 347 25.53 -22.80 -29.99
C ALA A 347 24.26 -22.87 -30.86
N ARG A 348 23.46 -23.93 -30.73
CA ARG A 348 22.18 -24.07 -31.43
C ARG A 348 21.20 -22.95 -31.08
N ASP A 349 21.03 -22.67 -29.78
CA ASP A 349 20.09 -21.66 -29.30
C ASP A 349 20.52 -20.24 -29.70
N VAL A 350 21.82 -19.95 -29.73
CA VAL A 350 22.33 -18.67 -30.23
C VAL A 350 22.10 -18.52 -31.73
N GLN A 351 22.31 -19.58 -32.52
CA GLN A 351 21.99 -19.55 -33.95
C GLN A 351 20.48 -19.31 -34.19
N ALA A 352 19.62 -19.85 -33.34
CA ALA A 352 18.19 -19.62 -33.41
C ALA A 352 17.79 -18.14 -33.17
N LEU A 353 18.57 -17.38 -32.39
CA LEU A 353 18.35 -15.93 -32.22
C LEU A 353 18.50 -15.16 -33.53
N ILE A 354 19.34 -15.64 -34.45
CA ILE A 354 19.59 -15.01 -35.75
C ILE A 354 18.54 -15.46 -36.77
N SER A 355 18.25 -16.77 -36.81
CA SER A 355 17.41 -17.36 -37.85
C SER A 355 15.91 -17.19 -37.60
N THR A 356 15.51 -16.95 -36.35
CA THR A 356 14.10 -16.89 -35.95
C THR A 356 13.79 -15.55 -35.27
N PRO A 357 13.20 -14.58 -36.01
CA PRO A 357 12.78 -13.31 -35.44
C PRO A 357 11.75 -13.51 -34.31
N ILE A 358 11.72 -12.57 -33.35
CA ILE A 358 10.68 -12.55 -32.32
C ILE A 358 9.32 -12.31 -32.99
N SER A 359 8.39 -13.26 -32.81
CA SER A 359 7.08 -13.26 -33.49
C SER A 359 5.99 -12.47 -32.76
N THR A 360 6.20 -12.16 -31.47
CA THR A 360 5.22 -11.44 -30.65
C THR A 360 5.58 -9.95 -30.54
N THR A 361 4.57 -9.11 -30.38
CA THR A 361 4.71 -7.68 -30.08
C THR A 361 4.23 -7.33 -28.67
N ALA A 362 3.73 -8.32 -27.92
CA ALA A 362 3.29 -8.14 -26.54
C ALA A 362 4.51 -8.07 -25.61
N SER A 363 4.62 -6.97 -24.87
CA SER A 363 5.75 -6.62 -24.01
C SER A 363 6.13 -7.73 -23.02
N TYR A 364 5.16 -8.44 -22.44
CA TYR A 364 5.43 -9.57 -21.53
C TYR A 364 6.17 -10.72 -22.23
N PHE A 365 5.58 -11.27 -23.29
CA PHE A 365 6.16 -12.41 -24.00
C PHE A 365 7.45 -12.02 -24.75
N TYR A 366 7.51 -10.80 -25.28
CA TYR A 366 8.72 -10.22 -25.85
C TYR A 366 9.84 -10.15 -24.80
N GLY A 367 9.52 -9.61 -23.62
CA GLY A 367 10.40 -9.55 -22.46
C GLY A 367 10.98 -10.91 -22.10
N LYS A 368 10.15 -11.95 -22.03
CA LYS A 368 10.60 -13.34 -21.75
C LYS A 368 11.63 -13.82 -22.77
N LEU A 369 11.47 -13.52 -24.05
CA LEU A 369 12.39 -13.95 -25.10
C LEU A 369 13.74 -13.22 -25.02
N ILE A 370 13.74 -11.91 -24.77
CA ILE A 370 15.00 -11.17 -24.60
C ILE A 370 15.71 -11.54 -23.29
N ALA A 371 14.98 -11.82 -22.22
CA ALA A 371 15.56 -12.31 -20.97
C ALA A 371 16.15 -13.72 -21.14
N LYS A 372 15.49 -14.59 -21.91
CA LYS A 372 16.07 -15.89 -22.30
C LYS A 372 17.40 -15.69 -23.05
N ALA A 373 17.44 -14.81 -24.05
CA ALA A 373 18.67 -14.51 -24.79
C ALA A 373 19.78 -13.96 -23.88
N ALA A 374 19.45 -13.07 -22.95
CA ALA A 374 20.38 -12.59 -21.94
C ALA A 374 20.92 -13.73 -21.05
N ARG A 375 20.07 -14.68 -20.65
CA ARG A 375 20.54 -15.85 -19.88
C ARG A 375 21.53 -16.71 -20.66
N LEU A 376 21.42 -16.81 -21.99
CA LEU A 376 22.40 -17.51 -22.82
C LEU A 376 23.80 -16.89 -22.72
N ALA A 377 23.91 -15.56 -22.57
CA ALA A 377 25.20 -14.90 -22.39
C ALA A 377 25.86 -15.30 -21.07
N LEU A 378 25.09 -15.39 -19.98
CA LEU A 378 25.60 -15.84 -18.68
C LEU A 378 26.02 -17.31 -18.70
N ILE A 379 25.30 -18.16 -19.44
CA ILE A 379 25.70 -19.57 -19.64
C ILE A 379 26.99 -19.64 -20.47
N ALA A 380 27.13 -18.81 -21.49
CA ALA A 380 28.35 -18.72 -22.29
C ALA A 380 29.57 -18.34 -21.45
N GLU A 381 29.41 -17.38 -20.52
CA GLU A 381 30.44 -17.04 -19.53
C GLU A 381 30.77 -18.20 -18.60
N GLU A 382 29.76 -18.90 -18.05
CA GLU A 382 29.97 -20.03 -17.14
C GLU A 382 30.69 -21.21 -17.82
N GLU A 383 30.43 -21.45 -19.11
CA GLU A 383 31.04 -22.53 -19.91
C GLU A 383 32.34 -22.12 -20.62
N ALA A 384 32.81 -20.88 -20.43
CA ALA A 384 33.95 -20.31 -21.16
C ALA A 384 33.81 -20.36 -22.70
N PHE A 385 32.58 -20.36 -23.22
CA PHE A 385 32.28 -20.34 -24.66
C PHE A 385 31.98 -18.92 -25.12
N LEU A 386 32.99 -18.03 -25.01
CA LEU A 386 32.78 -16.58 -25.12
C LEU A 386 32.49 -16.10 -26.55
N ASP A 387 32.84 -16.88 -27.57
CA ASP A 387 32.70 -16.52 -28.99
C ASP A 387 31.25 -16.19 -29.41
N VAL A 388 30.25 -16.66 -28.67
CA VAL A 388 28.83 -16.38 -28.95
C VAL A 388 28.33 -15.06 -28.35
N ILE A 389 29.04 -14.47 -27.39
CA ILE A 389 28.61 -13.25 -26.68
C ILE A 389 28.37 -12.05 -27.61
N PRO A 390 29.23 -11.77 -28.63
CA PRO A 390 28.98 -10.67 -29.55
C PRO A 390 27.66 -10.81 -30.32
N THR A 391 27.32 -12.04 -30.74
CA THR A 391 26.06 -12.35 -31.42
C THR A 391 24.86 -12.09 -30.52
N ILE A 392 24.91 -12.58 -29.28
CA ILE A 392 23.84 -12.37 -28.30
C ILE A 392 23.67 -10.88 -27.99
N THR A 393 24.77 -10.17 -27.78
CA THR A 393 24.77 -8.74 -27.47
C THR A 393 24.20 -7.91 -28.62
N LYS A 394 24.54 -8.25 -29.87
CA LYS A 394 23.97 -7.63 -31.06
C LYS A 394 22.46 -7.87 -31.15
N PHE A 395 22.01 -9.10 -30.88
CA PHE A 395 20.58 -9.44 -30.82
C PHE A 395 19.85 -8.61 -29.75
N LEU A 396 20.36 -8.59 -28.51
CA LEU A 396 19.76 -7.84 -27.41
C LEU A 396 19.67 -6.35 -27.73
N LYS A 397 20.72 -5.76 -28.30
CA LYS A 397 20.74 -4.35 -28.71
C LYS A 397 19.61 -4.07 -29.72
N GLY A 398 19.55 -4.84 -30.80
CA GLY A 398 18.55 -4.67 -31.85
C GLY A 398 17.12 -4.94 -31.39
N ALA A 399 16.93 -5.82 -30.40
CA ALA A 399 15.62 -6.14 -29.83
C ALA A 399 15.14 -5.09 -28.82
N ILE A 400 16.05 -4.48 -28.04
CA ILE A 400 15.68 -3.61 -26.92
C ILE A 400 15.61 -2.14 -27.32
N GLU A 401 16.59 -1.63 -28.08
CA GLU A 401 16.65 -0.19 -28.40
C GLU A 401 15.36 0.34 -29.06
N PRO A 402 14.74 -0.37 -30.04
CA PRO A 402 13.50 0.09 -30.66
C PRO A 402 12.31 0.20 -29.69
N TRP A 403 12.28 -0.60 -28.61
CA TRP A 403 11.27 -0.48 -27.57
C TRP A 403 11.46 0.78 -26.73
N LEU A 404 12.72 1.09 -26.37
CA LEU A 404 13.05 2.27 -25.59
C LEU A 404 12.82 3.55 -26.39
N SER A 405 13.19 3.58 -27.66
CA SER A 405 12.97 4.74 -28.54
C SER A 405 11.54 4.85 -29.09
N GLY A 406 10.66 3.90 -28.78
CA GLY A 406 9.30 3.83 -29.31
C GLY A 406 9.23 3.68 -30.84
N THR A 407 10.30 3.20 -31.49
CA THR A 407 10.38 3.04 -32.95
C THR A 407 10.05 1.62 -33.41
N PHE A 408 9.89 0.67 -32.48
CA PHE A 408 9.35 -0.65 -32.79
C PHE A 408 7.93 -0.48 -33.37
N SER A 409 7.69 -1.00 -34.58
CA SER A 409 6.45 -0.70 -35.31
C SER A 409 5.21 -1.30 -34.63
N GLY A 410 5.35 -2.51 -34.11
CA GLY A 410 4.27 -3.30 -33.53
C GLY A 410 3.88 -2.96 -32.09
N ASN A 411 4.76 -2.27 -31.33
CA ASN A 411 4.50 -1.78 -29.97
C ASN A 411 5.67 -0.87 -29.50
N GLY A 412 5.69 -0.39 -28.26
CA GLY A 412 6.83 0.35 -27.71
C GLY A 412 6.51 0.99 -26.38
N PHE A 413 7.52 1.38 -25.59
CA PHE A 413 7.31 2.12 -24.36
C PHE A 413 7.19 3.62 -24.65
N LEU A 414 6.11 4.22 -24.17
CA LEU A 414 5.77 5.63 -24.38
C LEU A 414 5.49 6.28 -23.02
N TYR A 415 5.75 7.58 -22.90
CA TYR A 415 5.41 8.35 -21.71
C TYR A 415 3.99 8.92 -21.83
N GLU A 416 3.15 8.64 -20.84
CA GLU A 416 1.81 9.19 -20.72
C GLU A 416 1.77 10.23 -19.58
N GLY A 417 1.38 11.46 -19.92
CA GLY A 417 1.52 12.61 -19.04
C GLY A 417 0.39 12.83 -18.03
N LYS A 418 -0.79 12.23 -18.23
CA LYS A 418 -1.98 12.41 -17.37
C LYS A 418 -1.78 11.78 -16.00
N TRP A 419 -1.22 10.57 -15.95
CA TRP A 419 -0.84 9.91 -14.70
C TRP A 419 0.67 9.96 -14.44
N GLY A 420 1.48 10.25 -15.48
CA GLY A 420 2.92 10.49 -15.34
C GLY A 420 3.75 9.21 -15.29
N GLY A 421 3.50 8.27 -16.21
CA GLY A 421 4.26 7.02 -16.26
C GLY A 421 4.29 6.38 -17.64
N LEU A 422 4.89 5.19 -17.72
CA LEU A 422 5.06 4.49 -18.99
C LEU A 422 3.82 3.70 -19.36
N VAL A 423 3.46 3.73 -20.63
CA VAL A 423 2.46 2.83 -21.23
C VAL A 423 3.06 2.14 -22.45
N THR A 424 2.49 1.03 -22.87
CA THR A 424 2.81 0.49 -24.20
C THR A 424 1.99 1.21 -25.26
N LYS A 425 2.50 1.29 -26.49
CA LYS A 425 1.75 1.83 -27.64
C LYS A 425 0.38 1.17 -27.80
N ASN A 426 0.31 -0.15 -27.65
CA ASN A 426 -0.95 -0.89 -27.74
C ASN A 426 -1.82 -0.66 -26.49
N GLY A 427 -1.22 -0.67 -25.29
CA GLY A 427 -1.90 -0.38 -24.03
C GLY A 427 -2.50 1.02 -23.96
N ALA A 428 -1.91 2.00 -24.67
CA ALA A 428 -2.42 3.35 -24.73
C ALA A 428 -3.82 3.44 -25.37
N VAL A 429 -4.17 2.47 -26.23
CA VAL A 429 -5.45 2.45 -26.97
C VAL A 429 -6.36 1.27 -26.63
N ASP A 430 -5.84 0.22 -25.99
CA ASP A 430 -6.61 -0.93 -25.51
C ASP A 430 -6.20 -1.28 -24.08
N LYS A 431 -7.12 -1.14 -23.12
CA LYS A 431 -6.89 -1.41 -21.71
C LYS A 431 -6.55 -2.88 -21.39
N ASN A 432 -6.86 -3.81 -22.29
CA ASN A 432 -6.55 -5.22 -22.11
C ASN A 432 -5.25 -5.63 -22.80
N ALA A 433 -4.72 -4.80 -23.70
CA ALA A 433 -3.45 -5.04 -24.35
C ALA A 433 -2.33 -5.06 -23.31
N ASP A 434 -1.35 -5.94 -23.54
CA ASP A 434 -0.22 -6.12 -22.63
C ASP A 434 -0.67 -6.36 -21.18
N PHE A 435 -1.73 -7.15 -20.97
CA PHE A 435 -2.25 -7.50 -19.65
C PHE A 435 -2.63 -6.29 -18.77
N GLY A 436 -2.98 -5.17 -19.41
CA GLY A 436 -3.33 -3.93 -18.71
C GLY A 436 -2.15 -3.03 -18.40
N PHE A 437 -1.00 -3.21 -19.06
CA PHE A 437 0.14 -2.30 -18.93
C PHE A 437 -0.24 -0.84 -19.17
N GLY A 438 -1.11 -0.59 -20.16
CA GLY A 438 -1.61 0.76 -20.47
C GLY A 438 -2.43 1.42 -19.36
N VAL A 439 -2.93 0.63 -18.41
CA VAL A 439 -3.63 1.07 -17.21
C VAL A 439 -2.84 0.77 -15.93
N TYR A 440 -1.50 0.72 -16.06
CA TYR A 440 -0.53 0.54 -14.97
C TYR A 440 -0.50 -0.83 -14.29
N ASN A 441 -1.16 -1.85 -14.84
CA ASN A 441 -1.01 -3.22 -14.35
C ASN A 441 0.36 -3.79 -14.76
N ASP A 442 0.92 -4.64 -13.92
CA ASP A 442 1.99 -5.58 -14.28
C ASP A 442 3.29 -4.96 -14.82
N HIS A 443 3.51 -3.66 -14.62
CA HIS A 443 4.72 -2.96 -15.06
C HIS A 443 5.99 -3.67 -14.61
N HIS A 444 6.08 -4.01 -13.33
CA HIS A 444 7.17 -4.78 -12.74
C HIS A 444 7.41 -6.14 -13.40
N TYR A 445 6.36 -6.88 -13.77
CA TYR A 445 6.50 -8.16 -14.47
C TYR A 445 7.03 -7.99 -15.89
N HIS A 446 6.64 -6.94 -16.60
CA HIS A 446 7.03 -6.70 -17.99
C HIS A 446 8.41 -6.06 -18.06
N ILE A 447 8.58 -4.90 -17.43
CA ILE A 447 9.81 -4.11 -17.42
C ILE A 447 10.94 -4.88 -16.74
N GLY A 448 10.65 -5.73 -15.76
CA GLY A 448 11.64 -6.57 -15.08
C GLY A 448 12.47 -7.41 -16.06
N TYR A 449 11.86 -7.99 -17.10
CA TYR A 449 12.59 -8.73 -18.13
C TYR A 449 13.53 -7.84 -18.96
N PHE A 450 13.07 -6.64 -19.32
CA PHE A 450 13.89 -5.67 -20.07
C PHE A 450 15.06 -5.20 -19.22
N LEU A 451 14.82 -4.84 -17.96
CA LEU A 451 15.86 -4.43 -17.01
C LEU A 451 16.90 -5.54 -16.80
N TYR A 452 16.45 -6.79 -16.62
CA TYR A 452 17.36 -7.93 -16.53
C TYR A 452 18.23 -8.06 -17.79
N ALA A 453 17.62 -8.04 -18.98
CA ALA A 453 18.35 -8.20 -20.23
C ALA A 453 19.35 -7.06 -20.49
N ILE A 454 18.96 -5.81 -20.20
CA ILE A 454 19.84 -4.64 -20.27
C ILE A 454 21.01 -4.78 -19.30
N SER A 455 20.74 -5.19 -18.06
CA SER A 455 21.77 -5.30 -17.03
C SER A 455 22.78 -6.39 -17.35
N VAL A 456 22.33 -7.55 -17.84
CA VAL A 456 23.22 -8.61 -18.32
C VAL A 456 24.06 -8.13 -19.51
N LYS A 457 23.43 -7.48 -20.51
CA LYS A 457 24.15 -6.94 -21.68
C LYS A 457 25.28 -6.00 -21.25
N ILE A 458 25.03 -5.11 -20.28
CA ILE A 458 26.05 -4.20 -19.76
C ILE A 458 27.15 -4.98 -19.03
N ASN A 459 26.78 -5.95 -18.19
CA ASN A 459 27.74 -6.77 -17.43
C ASN A 459 28.70 -7.55 -18.34
N VAL A 460 28.18 -8.25 -19.34
CA VAL A 460 29.01 -9.08 -20.25
C VAL A 460 29.84 -8.25 -21.25
N LEU A 461 29.63 -6.94 -21.31
CA LEU A 461 30.42 -6.00 -22.12
C LEU A 461 31.60 -5.38 -21.33
N LEU A 462 31.67 -5.59 -20.02
CA LEU A 462 32.75 -5.07 -19.16
C LEU A 462 34.00 -5.97 -19.13
N PHE A 463 33.98 -7.08 -19.88
CA PHE A 463 35.07 -8.02 -20.12
C PHE A 463 35.25 -8.23 -21.62
#